data_AF-A0A650CJ33-F1
#
_entry.id   AF-A0A650CJ33-F1
#
_cell.length_a   1.000
_cell.length_b   1.000
_cell.length_c   1.000
_cell.angle_alpha   90.00
_cell.angle_beta   90.00
_cell.angle_gamma   90.00
#
_symmetry.space_group_name_H-M   'P 1'
#
loop_
_entity.id
_entity.type
_entity.pdbx_description
1 polymer ?
#
loop_
_entity_poly.entity_id
_entity_poly.type
_entity_poly.pdbx_seq_one_letter_code
_entity_poly.pdbx_strand_id
1 'polypeptide(L)'
;MVCEFLPQQYKKRLLEIANIEDLERVGYTRRAAYNAKRLRVISDDRCEKLVQTLGEKAWPIIEEALREFEREVKELKRSHGDMNE
;
A
#
# COMPACT_ATOMS: atom_id res chain seq x y z
N MET A 1 3.29 8.91 -4.65
CA MET A 1 4.32 9.03 -3.61
C MET A 1 4.13 8.06 -2.45
N VAL A 2 2.99 7.97 -1.76
CA VAL A 2 2.83 7.02 -0.63
C VAL A 2 3.01 5.56 -1.08
N CYS A 3 2.43 5.19 -2.20
CA CYS A 3 2.46 3.84 -2.74
C CYS A 3 3.85 3.40 -3.21
N GLU A 4 4.76 4.30 -3.57
CA GLU A 4 6.14 3.92 -3.91
C GLU A 4 6.86 3.35 -2.68
N PHE A 5 6.56 3.88 -1.49
CA PHE A 5 7.12 3.41 -0.21
C PHE A 5 6.34 2.22 0.39
N LEU A 6 5.11 1.97 -0.03
CA LEU A 6 4.32 0.87 0.52
C LEU A 6 4.88 -0.50 0.07
N PRO A 7 5.25 -1.39 1.01
CA PRO A 7 5.57 -2.76 0.69
C PRO A 7 4.42 -3.45 -0.06
N GLN A 8 4.75 -4.44 -0.88
CA GLN A 8 3.77 -5.15 -1.72
C GLN A 8 2.58 -5.69 -0.90
N GLN A 9 2.80 -6.18 0.32
CA GLN A 9 1.73 -6.68 1.20
C GLN A 9 0.63 -5.63 1.48
N TYR A 10 1.00 -4.37 1.64
CA TYR A 10 0.05 -3.29 1.91
C TYR A 10 -0.75 -2.89 0.67
N LYS A 11 -0.11 -2.88 -0.51
CA LYS A 11 -0.81 -2.71 -1.81
C LYS A 11 -1.85 -3.78 -2.05
N LYS A 12 -1.55 -5.03 -1.67
CA LYS A 12 -2.49 -6.17 -1.76
C LYS A 12 -3.69 -5.96 -0.84
N ARG A 13 -3.48 -5.51 0.40
CA ARG A 13 -4.56 -5.23 1.36
C ARG A 13 -5.47 -4.09 0.88
N LEU A 14 -4.91 -3.05 0.26
CA LEU A 14 -5.70 -1.99 -0.38
C LEU A 14 -6.61 -2.56 -1.49
N LEU A 15 -6.09 -3.45 -2.33
CA LEU A 15 -6.89 -4.16 -3.34
C LEU A 15 -7.97 -5.06 -2.73
N GLU A 16 -7.72 -5.65 -1.57
CA GLU A 16 -8.68 -6.55 -0.91
C GLU A 16 -9.91 -5.78 -0.42
N ILE A 17 -9.71 -4.63 0.23
CA ILE A 17 -10.80 -3.81 0.76
C ILE A 17 -11.55 -3.00 -0.30
N ALA A 18 -10.93 -2.76 -1.47
CA ALA A 18 -11.57 -2.08 -2.59
C ALA A 18 -12.67 -2.93 -3.22
N ASN A 19 -13.83 -2.36 -3.49
CA ASN A 19 -14.83 -3.04 -4.31
C ASN A 19 -14.52 -2.86 -5.82
N ILE A 20 -15.29 -3.50 -6.70
CA ILE A 20 -15.05 -3.39 -8.15
C ILE A 20 -15.30 -1.96 -8.65
N GLU A 21 -16.27 -1.24 -8.09
CA GLU A 21 -16.58 0.15 -8.48
C GLU A 21 -15.43 1.11 -8.11
N ASP A 22 -14.80 0.92 -6.96
CA ASP A 22 -13.60 1.67 -6.55
C ASP A 22 -12.47 1.47 -7.56
N LEU A 23 -12.28 0.22 -8.03
CA LEU A 23 -11.28 -0.10 -9.04
C LEU A 23 -11.63 0.49 -10.41
N GLU A 24 -12.91 0.55 -10.77
CA GLU A 24 -13.35 1.23 -11.99
C GLU A 24 -13.08 2.74 -11.93
N ARG A 25 -13.29 3.39 -10.77
CA ARG A 25 -12.97 4.82 -10.56
C ARG A 25 -11.48 5.15 -10.73
N VAL A 26 -10.58 4.21 -10.43
CA VAL A 26 -9.13 4.41 -10.66
C VAL A 26 -8.68 4.06 -12.09
N GLY A 27 -9.63 3.71 -12.98
CA GLY A 27 -9.40 3.50 -14.39
C GLY A 27 -9.22 2.04 -14.81
N TYR A 28 -9.63 1.07 -13.99
CA TYR A 28 -9.77 -0.30 -14.46
C TYR A 28 -11.06 -0.46 -15.26
N THR A 29 -11.04 -1.29 -16.30
CA THR A 29 -12.29 -1.88 -16.81
C THR A 29 -12.77 -2.96 -15.85
N ARG A 30 -14.05 -3.30 -15.84
CA ARG A 30 -14.60 -4.37 -15.00
C ARG A 30 -13.78 -5.66 -15.03
N ARG A 31 -13.45 -6.15 -16.24
CA ARG A 31 -12.62 -7.36 -16.42
C ARG A 31 -11.22 -7.18 -15.80
N ALA A 32 -10.61 -6.01 -15.98
CA ALA A 32 -9.31 -5.71 -15.43
C ALA A 32 -9.34 -5.55 -13.90
N ALA A 33 -10.42 -5.06 -13.31
CA ALA A 33 -10.62 -4.97 -11.87
C ALA A 33 -10.66 -6.37 -11.22
N TYR A 34 -11.41 -7.31 -11.80
CA TYR A 34 -11.40 -8.71 -11.35
C TYR A 34 -10.01 -9.34 -11.44
N ASN A 35 -9.29 -9.09 -12.55
CA ASN A 35 -7.93 -9.58 -12.71
C ASN A 35 -6.96 -8.97 -11.70
N ALA A 36 -7.07 -7.67 -11.42
CA ALA A 36 -6.24 -6.97 -10.44
C ALA A 36 -6.43 -7.55 -9.03
N LYS A 37 -7.68 -7.80 -8.60
CA LYS A 37 -7.96 -8.46 -7.31
C LYS A 37 -7.43 -9.89 -7.28
N ARG A 38 -7.61 -10.66 -8.36
CA ARG A 38 -7.15 -12.06 -8.44
C ARG A 38 -5.62 -12.18 -8.40
N LEU A 39 -4.93 -11.36 -9.18
CA LEU A 39 -3.47 -11.37 -9.26
C LEU A 39 -2.81 -10.63 -8.09
N ARG A 40 -3.57 -9.77 -7.41
CA ARG A 40 -3.10 -8.90 -6.33
C ARG A 40 -1.92 -8.02 -6.76
N VAL A 41 -1.99 -7.49 -7.97
CA VAL A 41 -0.98 -6.61 -8.58
C VAL A 41 -1.62 -5.29 -8.96
N ILE A 42 -1.00 -4.19 -8.53
CA ILE A 42 -1.38 -2.82 -8.85
C ILE A 42 -0.12 -1.98 -9.05
N SER A 43 -0.13 -1.08 -10.03
CA SER A 43 0.94 -0.12 -10.23
C SER A 43 0.87 1.00 -9.20
N ASP A 44 1.98 1.69 -8.97
CA ASP A 44 2.04 2.75 -7.96
C ASP A 44 1.07 3.88 -8.29
N ASP A 45 1.02 4.34 -9.54
CA ASP A 45 0.06 5.35 -10.01
C ASP A 45 -1.41 4.99 -9.72
N ARG A 46 -1.78 3.71 -9.88
CA ARG A 46 -3.15 3.27 -9.62
C ARG A 46 -3.39 3.08 -8.13
N CYS A 47 -2.39 2.65 -7.39
CA CYS A 47 -2.44 2.56 -5.94
C CYS A 47 -2.67 3.95 -5.33
N GLU A 48 -2.00 5.01 -5.82
CA GLU A 48 -2.22 6.38 -5.35
C GLU A 48 -3.68 6.81 -5.51
N LYS A 49 -4.23 6.61 -6.71
CA LYS A 49 -5.64 6.91 -6.98
C LYS A 49 -6.57 6.06 -6.13
N LEU A 50 -6.20 4.81 -5.87
CA LEU A 50 -7.00 3.91 -5.04
C LEU A 50 -7.02 4.35 -3.59
N VAL A 51 -5.88 4.76 -3.03
CA VAL A 51 -5.82 5.36 -1.69
C VAL A 51 -6.73 6.59 -1.60
N GLN A 52 -6.66 7.48 -2.59
CA GLN A 52 -7.54 8.66 -2.65
C GLN A 52 -9.03 8.28 -2.76
N THR A 53 -9.34 7.23 -3.51
CA THR A 53 -10.73 6.76 -3.70
C THR A 53 -11.28 6.08 -2.45
N LEU A 54 -10.44 5.33 -1.73
CA LEU A 54 -10.81 4.64 -0.50
C LEU A 54 -10.91 5.59 0.70
N GLY A 55 -10.18 6.70 0.69
CA GLY A 55 -10.19 7.71 1.74
C GLY A 55 -9.89 7.11 3.11
N GLU A 56 -10.78 7.35 4.08
CA GLU A 56 -10.64 6.87 5.46
C GLU A 56 -10.47 5.35 5.58
N LYS A 57 -10.99 4.57 4.61
CA LYS A 57 -10.83 3.11 4.62
C LYS A 57 -9.38 2.66 4.41
N ALA A 58 -8.55 3.49 3.77
CA ALA A 58 -7.15 3.19 3.55
C ALA A 58 -6.25 3.52 4.76
N TRP A 59 -6.70 4.40 5.68
CA TRP A 59 -5.89 4.87 6.80
C TRP A 59 -5.35 3.78 7.71
N PRO A 60 -6.13 2.80 8.18
CA PRO A 60 -5.60 1.75 9.03
C PRO A 60 -4.43 0.98 8.38
N ILE A 61 -4.50 0.77 7.06
CA ILE A 61 -3.47 0.06 6.31
C ILE A 61 -2.20 0.91 6.16
N ILE A 62 -2.37 2.20 5.88
CA ILE A 62 -1.24 3.14 5.70
C ILE A 62 -0.54 3.40 7.04
N GLU A 63 -1.28 3.62 8.11
CA GLU A 63 -0.70 3.80 9.45
C GLU A 63 0.10 2.59 9.91
N GLU A 64 -0.40 1.38 9.62
CA GLU A 64 0.32 0.15 9.95
C GLU A 64 1.63 0.05 9.18
N ALA A 65 1.62 0.37 7.88
CA ALA A 65 2.83 0.40 7.05
C ALA A 65 3.86 1.41 7.57
N LEU A 66 3.41 2.60 8.00
CA LEU A 66 4.29 3.61 8.58
C LEU A 66 4.92 3.14 9.91
N ARG A 67 4.15 2.48 10.77
CA ARG A 67 4.66 1.91 12.02
C ARG A 67 5.66 0.78 11.77
N GLU A 68 5.43 -0.05 10.76
CA GLU A 68 6.38 -1.10 10.35
C GLU A 68 7.69 -0.48 9.88
N PHE A 69 7.62 0.50 8.97
CA PHE A 69 8.78 1.22 8.49
C PHE A 69 9.55 1.92 9.64
N GLU A 70 8.85 2.55 10.57
CA GLU A 70 9.48 3.17 11.75
C GLU A 70 10.23 2.15 12.61
N ARG A 71 9.69 0.93 12.78
CA ARG A 71 10.38 -0.16 13.50
C ARG A 71 11.64 -0.59 12.76
N GLU A 72 11.57 -0.80 11.45
CA GLU A 72 12.73 -1.18 10.63
C GLU A 72 13.85 -0.13 10.73
N VAL A 73 13.51 1.16 10.67
CA VAL A 73 14.48 2.25 10.83
C VAL A 73 15.10 2.27 12.24
N LYS A 74 14.31 2.01 13.28
CA LYS A 74 14.82 1.90 14.66
C LYS A 74 15.77 0.73 14.83
N GLU A 75 15.45 -0.42 14.24
CA GLU A 75 16.31 -1.61 14.25
C GLU A 75 17.62 -1.34 13.50
N LEU A 76 17.54 -0.74 12.31
CA LEU A 76 18.72 -0.37 11.52
C LEU A 76 19.65 0.57 12.29
N LYS A 77 19.09 1.57 12.99
CA LYS A 77 19.86 2.49 13.85
C LYS A 77 20.56 1.77 15.00
N ARG A 78 19.93 0.77 15.62
CA ARG A 78 20.55 -0.04 16.67
C ARG A 78 21.71 -0.86 16.10
N SER A 79 21.50 -1.53 14.96
CA SER A 79 22.52 -2.35 14.31
C SER A 79 23.75 -1.57 13.83
N HIS A 80 23.62 -0.27 13.56
CA HIS A 80 24.75 0.60 13.16
C HIS A 80 25.23 1.55 14.27
N GLY A 81 24.52 1.62 15.40
CA GLY A 81 24.85 2.44 16.56
C GLY A 81 25.97 1.85 17.43
N ASP A 82 26.18 0.54 17.38
CA ASP A 82 27.24 -0.17 18.12
C ASP A 82 28.66 -0.05 17.49
N MET A 83 28.85 0.80 16.48
CA MET A 83 30.18 1.05 15.87
C MET A 83 30.84 2.37 16.33
N ASN A 84 30.23 3.10 17.26
CA ASN A 84 30.80 4.32 17.85
C ASN A 84 30.46 4.44 19.34
N GLU A 85 31.02 3.57 20.17
CA GLU A 85 31.28 3.85 21.60
C GLU A 85 32.59 3.20 22.04
#